data_AF-A0A0D6KGV7-F1
#
_entry.id   AF-A0A0D6KGV7-F1
#
_cell.length_a   1.000
_cell.length_b   1.000
_cell.length_c   1.000
_cell.angle_alpha   90.00
_cell.angle_beta   90.00
_cell.angle_gamma   90.00
#
_symmetry.space_group_name_H-M   'P 1'
#
loop_
_entity.id
_entity.type
_entity.pdbx_description
1 polymer ?
#
loop_
_entity_poly.entity_id
_entity_poly.type
_entity_poly.pdbx_seq_one_letter_code
_entity_poly.pdbx_strand_id
1 'polypeptide(L)' 'MNNQLYQASMSALTAHGVPEDIAERASAVVAKDEPGLPNLGRSDEDQQAVNQAMAFLDISEDEP' A
#
# COMPACT_ATOMS: atom_id res chain seq x y z
N MET A 1 -3.78 14.61 -0.84
CA MET A 1 -4.00 13.25 -1.35
C MET A 1 -3.71 13.24 -2.85
N ASN A 2 -2.74 12.44 -3.27
CA ASN A 2 -2.27 12.32 -4.65
C ASN A 2 -3.03 11.20 -5.37
N ASN A 3 -3.97 11.58 -6.24
CA ASN A 3 -4.85 10.62 -6.92
C ASN A 3 -4.10 9.71 -7.90
N GLN A 4 -2.98 10.17 -8.47
CA GLN A 4 -2.16 9.35 -9.36
C GLN A 4 -1.45 8.24 -8.59
N LEU A 5 -0.90 8.56 -7.40
CA LEU A 5 -0.28 7.57 -6.52
C LEU A 5 -1.31 6.57 -5.98
N TYR A 6 -2.51 7.04 -5.64
CA TYR A 6 -3.61 6.17 -5.23
C TYR A 6 -3.91 5.13 -6.32
N GLN A 7 -4.18 5.57 -7.55
CA GLN A 7 -4.54 4.69 -8.66
C GLN A 7 -3.39 3.73 -9.03
N ALA A 8 -2.16 4.23 -9.07
CA ALA A 8 -0.99 3.40 -9.37
C ALA A 8 -0.79 2.32 -8.31
N SER A 9 -0.89 2.68 -7.02
CA SER A 9 -0.79 1.72 -5.91
C SER A 9 -1.93 0.70 -5.96
N MET A 10 -3.17 1.14 -6.18
CA MET A 10 -4.34 0.26 -6.20
C MET A 10 -4.23 -0.76 -7.33
N SER A 11 -3.87 -0.30 -8.52
CA SER A 11 -3.69 -1.16 -9.69
C SER A 11 -2.55 -2.16 -9.50
N ALA A 12 -1.45 -1.75 -8.86
CA ALA A 12 -0.33 -2.66 -8.59
C ALA A 12 -0.74 -3.73 -7.56
N LEU A 13 -1.29 -3.32 -6.42
CA LEU A 13 -1.66 -4.26 -5.35
C LEU A 13 -2.70 -5.28 -5.83
N THR A 14 -3.75 -4.83 -6.52
CA THR A 14 -4.77 -5.73 -7.06
C THR A 14 -4.24 -6.65 -8.16
N ALA A 15 -3.31 -6.19 -9.01
CA ALA A 15 -2.67 -7.02 -10.02
C ALA A 15 -1.83 -8.16 -9.42
N HIS A 16 -1.29 -7.97 -8.22
CA HIS A 16 -0.56 -8.98 -7.46
C HIS A 16 -1.46 -9.82 -6.52
N GLY A 17 -2.79 -9.71 -6.65
CA GLY A 17 -3.73 -10.55 -5.90
C GLY A 17 -3.99 -10.10 -4.45
N VAL A 18 -3.58 -8.89 -4.08
CA VAL A 18 -3.94 -8.29 -2.79
C VAL A 18 -5.46 -8.05 -2.78
N PRO A 19 -6.18 -8.45 -1.70
CA PRO A 19 -7.62 -8.18 -1.56
C PRO A 19 -7.94 -6.69 -1.72
N GLU A 20 -9.03 -6.39 -2.41
CA GLU A 20 -9.40 -5.01 -2.79
C GLU A 20 -9.52 -4.08 -1.58
N ASP A 21 -10.04 -4.57 -0.45
CA ASP A 21 -10.19 -3.81 0.79
C ASP A 21 -8.84 -3.48 1.46
N ILE A 22 -7.85 -4.37 1.31
CA ILE A 22 -6.48 -4.15 1.81
C ILE A 22 -5.74 -3.20 0.86
N ALA A 23 -5.90 -3.40 -0.44
CA ALA A 23 -5.32 -2.55 -1.48
C ALA A 23 -5.82 -1.11 -1.35
N GLU A 24 -7.14 -0.89 -1.18
CA GLU A 24 -7.73 0.44 -0.99
C GLU A 24 -7.12 1.16 0.22
N ARG A 25 -7.06 0.48 1.37
CA ARG A 25 -6.49 1.04 2.61
C ARG A 25 -5.03 1.42 2.43
N ALA A 26 -4.21 0.52 1.89
CA ALA A 26 -2.79 0.80 1.66
C ALA A 26 -2.57 1.92 0.62
N SER A 27 -3.34 1.93 -0.47
CA SER A 27 -3.27 2.98 -1.49
C SER A 27 -3.71 4.34 -0.96
N ALA A 28 -4.70 4.39 -0.06
CA ALA A 28 -5.12 5.63 0.61
C ALA A 28 -4.01 6.21 1.50
N VAL A 29 -3.22 5.35 2.16
CA VAL A 29 -2.02 5.74 2.92
C VAL A 29 -0.95 6.28 1.99
N VAL A 30 -0.57 5.52 0.97
CA VAL A 30 0.48 5.91 0.00
C VAL A 30 0.14 7.22 -0.70
N ALA A 31 -1.14 7.45 -1.00
CA ALA A 31 -1.60 8.70 -1.60
C ALA A 31 -1.48 9.93 -0.68
N LYS A 32 -1.23 9.74 0.62
CA LYS A 32 -1.03 10.79 1.61
C LYS A 32 0.43 10.92 2.08
N ASP A 33 1.33 10.07 1.60
CA ASP A 33 2.74 10.10 1.97
C ASP A 33 3.39 11.47 1.75
N GLU A 34 4.14 11.93 2.76
CA GLU A 34 4.91 13.16 2.73
C GLU A 34 6.42 12.85 2.73
N PRO A 35 7.12 12.94 1.58
CA PRO A 35 8.51 12.51 1.43
C PRO A 35 9.54 13.37 2.20
N GLY A 36 9.08 14.33 3.01
CA GLY A 36 9.92 15.13 3.91
C GLY A 36 9.74 14.82 5.40
N LEU A 37 8.79 13.95 5.76
CA LEU A 37 8.53 13.58 7.15
C LEU A 37 9.13 12.21 7.50
N PRO A 38 9.52 11.99 8.77
CA PRO A 38 9.82 10.64 9.26
C PRO A 38 8.67 9.69 8.93
N ASN A 39 9.00 8.47 8.52
CA ASN A 39 8.03 7.45 8.11
C ASN A 39 7.00 7.93 7.07
N LEU A 40 7.38 8.88 6.21
CA LEU A 40 6.50 9.47 5.20
C LEU A 40 5.25 10.17 5.79
N GLY A 41 5.30 10.55 7.07
CA GLY A 41 4.16 11.14 7.78
C GLY A 41 3.09 10.11 8.20
N ARG A 42 3.36 8.82 8.07
CA ARG A 42 2.44 7.73 8.44
C ARG A 42 2.32 7.59 9.96
N SER A 43 1.11 7.34 10.41
CA SER A 43 0.83 6.84 11.77
C SER A 43 1.12 5.35 11.90
N ASP A 44 1.07 4.82 13.12
CA ASP A 44 1.20 3.37 13.36
C ASP A 44 0.09 2.58 12.65
N GLU A 45 -1.13 3.12 12.57
CA GLU A 45 -2.27 2.52 11.88
C GLU A 45 -2.05 2.50 10.36
N ASP A 46 -1.55 3.61 9.80
CA ASP A 46 -1.17 3.69 8.39
C ASP A 46 -0.07 2.66 8.05
N GLN A 47 0.90 2.52 8.95
CA GLN A 47 1.97 1.55 8.79
C GLN A 47 1.44 0.11 8.83
N GLN A 48 0.47 -0.19 9.69
CA GLN A 48 -0.21 -1.49 9.72
C GLN A 48 -0.98 -1.78 8.43
N ALA A 49 -1.67 -0.78 7.86
CA ALA A 49 -2.40 -0.94 6.60
C ALA A 49 -1.45 -1.30 5.44
N VAL A 50 -0.31 -0.61 5.34
CA VAL A 50 0.70 -0.93 4.31
C VAL A 50 1.34 -2.30 4.57
N ASN A 51 1.65 -2.63 5.83
CA ASN A 51 2.23 -3.93 6.17
C ASN A 51 1.30 -5.10 5.84
N GLN A 52 -0.02 -4.92 6.01
CA GLN A 52 -1.02 -5.92 5.59
C GLN A 52 -0.92 -6.18 4.09
N ALA A 53 -0.84 -5.13 3.26
CA ALA A 53 -0.70 -5.28 1.82
C ALA A 53 0.63 -5.96 1.43
N MET A 54 1.73 -5.59 2.09
CA MET A 54 3.04 -6.20 1.85
C MET A 54 3.07 -7.70 2.18
N ALA A 55 2.36 -8.14 3.22
CA ALA A 55 2.28 -9.56 3.57
C ALA A 55 1.68 -10.41 2.44
N PHE A 56 0.76 -9.86 1.64
CA PHE A 56 0.23 -10.57 0.47
C PHE A 56 1.24 -10.62 -0.70
N LEU A 57 2.06 -9.57 -0.84
CA LEU A 57 3.10 -9.54 -1.88
C LEU A 57 4.23 -10.54 -1.59
N ASP A 58 4.65 -10.64 -0.32
CA ASP A 58 5.70 -11.57 0.12
C ASP A 58 5.29 -13.05 -0.10
N ILE A 59 3.98 -13.35 -0.01
CA ILE A 59 3.44 -14.69 -0.30
C ILE A 59 3.41 -14.97 -1.82
N SER A 60 3.43 -13.94 -2.66
CA SER A 60 3.37 -14.07 -4.13
C SER A 60 4.74 -14.18 -4.82
N GLU A 61 5.85 -14.03 -4.11
CA GLU A 61 7.22 -14.18 -4.65
C GLU A 61 7.79 -15.61 -4.52
N ASP A 62 6.96 -16.59 -4.16
CA ASP A 62 7.33 -18.02 -4.11
C ASP A 62 6.81 -18.76 -5.37
N GLU A 63 7.30 -18.38 -6.56
CA GLU A 63 7.23 -19.22 -7.77
C GLU A 63 8.64 -19.77 -8.12
N PRO A 64 8.80 -21.09 -8.33
CA PRO A 64 10.09 -21.77 -8.57
C PRO A 64 10.70 -21.54 -9.97
#